data_AF-A0A357ADJ8-F1
#
_entry.id   AF-A0A357ADJ8-F1
#
_cell.length_a   1.000
_cell.length_b   1.000
_cell.length_c   1.000
_cell.angle_alpha   90.00
_cell.angle_beta   90.00
_cell.angle_gamma   90.00
#
_symmetry.space_group_name_H-M   'P 1'
#
loop_
_entity.id
_entity.type
_entity.pdbx_description
1 polymer ?
#
loop_
_entity_poly.entity_id
_entity_poly.type
_entity_poly.pdbx_seq_one_letter_code
_entity_poly.pdbx_strand_id
1 'polypeptide(L)'
;MKLQSSLSLEQDHNQSEVILGAVPEYTSLETVAQEEIVKEPFQFSTLAEGKLLFNAHPQTVAEYLDDHQGWFGRCAAPMKVRPISKNGYALIIGQFGAFGYNVEPKVGLEMQPQLQGIYTINSIAVSDDVDLGYEVDF
;
A
#
# COMPACT_ATOMS: atom_id res chain seq x y z
N MET A 1 28.30 63.31 11.06
CA MET A 1 28.88 62.71 9.83
C MET A 1 27.78 61.87 9.21
N LYS A 2 27.18 62.37 8.12
CA LYS A 2 26.03 61.77 7.43
C LYS A 2 26.49 60.64 6.52
N LEU A 3 25.73 59.55 6.44
CA LEU A 3 25.50 58.82 5.19
C LEU A 3 23.99 58.55 5.08
N GLN A 4 23.33 59.39 4.28
CA GLN A 4 22.08 59.08 3.62
C GLN A 4 22.44 58.31 2.33
N SER A 5 21.64 57.34 1.92
CA SER A 5 21.02 57.36 0.59
C SER A 5 19.99 56.23 0.45
N SER A 6 18.80 56.64 0.06
CA SER A 6 17.57 55.90 -0.17
C SER A 6 17.49 55.25 -1.55
N LEU A 7 16.61 54.25 -1.62
CA LEU A 7 15.88 53.63 -2.74
C LEU A 7 15.91 54.30 -4.13
N SER A 8 15.93 53.44 -5.16
CA SER A 8 14.94 53.45 -6.26
C SER A 8 14.77 52.04 -6.86
N LEU A 9 13.50 51.62 -7.06
CA LEU A 9 13.10 50.53 -7.94
C LEU A 9 13.13 51.03 -9.39
N GLU A 10 13.57 50.19 -10.32
CA GLU A 10 13.13 50.22 -11.73
C GLU A 10 13.00 48.75 -12.21
N GLN A 11 11.80 48.38 -12.63
CA GLN A 11 11.53 47.20 -13.45
C GLN A 11 11.95 47.53 -14.89
N ASP A 12 12.59 46.62 -15.64
CA ASP A 12 12.20 46.46 -17.04
C ASP A 12 12.62 45.16 -17.73
N HIS A 13 11.62 44.62 -18.45
CA HIS A 13 11.61 43.87 -19.71
C HIS A 13 12.53 42.66 -19.99
N ASN A 14 11.89 41.48 -19.95
CA ASN A 14 11.74 40.54 -21.06
C ASN A 14 12.56 40.83 -22.34
N GLN A 15 13.61 40.03 -22.57
CA GLN A 15 14.08 39.73 -23.91
C GLN A 15 14.44 38.24 -24.00
N SER A 16 13.46 37.44 -24.41
CA SER A 16 13.71 36.13 -25.03
C SER A 16 14.48 36.36 -26.32
N GLU A 17 15.76 36.00 -26.35
CA GLU A 17 16.56 36.03 -27.56
C GLU A 17 16.13 34.88 -28.47
N VAL A 18 15.37 35.23 -29.51
CA VAL A 18 14.99 34.31 -30.59
C VAL A 18 16.23 34.07 -31.45
N ILE A 19 16.86 32.91 -31.30
CA ILE A 19 17.86 32.45 -32.27
C ILE A 19 17.14 32.05 -33.56
N LEU A 20 17.09 33.00 -34.51
CA LEU A 20 16.80 32.73 -35.91
C LEU A 20 17.86 31.77 -36.46
N GLY A 21 17.46 30.55 -36.83
CA GLY A 21 18.23 29.76 -37.80
C GLY A 21 18.51 28.28 -37.47
N ALA A 22 18.05 27.76 -36.33
CA ALA A 22 18.02 26.32 -36.12
C ALA A 22 16.58 25.84 -36.28
N VAL A 23 16.23 25.35 -37.46
CA VAL A 23 15.06 24.47 -37.59
C VAL A 23 15.46 23.23 -36.78
N PRO A 24 14.80 22.91 -35.65
CA PRO A 24 15.00 21.59 -35.09
C PRO A 24 14.51 20.64 -36.18
N GLU A 25 15.42 19.85 -36.72
CA GLU A 25 15.05 18.68 -37.47
C GLU A 25 14.28 17.82 -36.47
N TYR A 26 12.95 17.97 -36.49
CA TYR A 26 12.05 17.10 -35.74
C TYR A 26 12.22 15.75 -36.41
N THR A 27 13.22 14.99 -35.95
CA THR A 27 13.30 13.56 -36.20
C THR A 27 11.93 13.04 -35.84
N SER A 28 11.23 12.54 -36.86
CA SER A 28 9.97 11.84 -36.71
C SER A 28 10.08 10.96 -35.48
N LEU A 29 9.11 11.08 -34.57
CA LEU A 29 9.00 10.17 -33.42
C LEU A 29 8.92 8.76 -34.02
N GLU A 30 10.07 8.10 -34.12
CA GLU A 30 10.13 6.70 -34.41
C GLU A 30 9.30 6.07 -33.30
N THR A 31 8.22 5.39 -33.70
CA THR A 31 7.45 4.55 -32.81
C THR A 31 8.42 3.49 -32.30
N VAL A 32 9.09 3.79 -31.19
CA VAL A 32 9.85 2.82 -30.44
C VAL A 32 8.83 1.75 -30.08
N ALA A 33 8.99 0.56 -30.67
CA ALA A 33 8.23 -0.60 -30.26
C ALA A 33 8.36 -0.65 -28.74
N GLN A 34 7.23 -0.53 -28.03
CA GLN A 34 7.22 -0.69 -26.59
C GLN A 34 7.68 -2.12 -26.35
N GLU A 35 8.95 -2.28 -25.99
CA GLU A 35 9.43 -3.52 -25.42
C GLU A 35 8.54 -3.76 -24.21
N GLU A 36 7.76 -4.83 -24.28
CA GLU A 36 6.94 -5.28 -23.17
C GLU A 36 7.91 -5.65 -22.06
N ILE A 37 8.14 -4.73 -21.13
CA ILE A 37 8.98 -4.99 -19.96
C ILE A 37 8.27 -6.10 -19.21
N VAL A 38 8.79 -7.32 -19.33
CA VAL A 38 8.39 -8.46 -18.50
C VAL A 38 8.73 -8.07 -17.07
N LYS A 39 7.71 -7.64 -16.32
CA LYS A 39 7.88 -7.25 -14.93
C LYS A 39 7.96 -8.51 -14.10
N GLU A 40 9.18 -8.95 -13.79
CA GLU A 40 9.36 -9.94 -12.74
C GLU A 40 8.89 -9.34 -11.41
N PRO A 41 8.04 -10.04 -10.63
CA PRO A 41 7.55 -9.51 -9.37
C PRO A 41 8.68 -9.46 -8.34
N PHE A 42 8.81 -8.35 -7.62
CA PHE A 42 9.64 -8.28 -6.43
C PHE A 42 8.92 -8.99 -5.28
N GLN A 43 9.50 -10.09 -4.79
CA GLN A 43 8.92 -10.88 -3.72
C GLN A 43 9.60 -10.58 -2.38
N PHE A 44 8.79 -10.37 -1.35
CA PHE A 44 9.23 -10.24 0.04
C PHE A 44 8.53 -11.31 0.86
N SER A 45 9.26 -11.99 1.74
CA SER A 45 8.70 -12.97 2.65
C SER A 45 9.25 -12.77 4.06
N THR A 46 8.40 -13.01 5.04
CA THR A 46 8.75 -12.90 6.45
C THR A 46 8.19 -14.11 7.19
N LEU A 47 8.97 -14.66 8.12
CA LEU A 47 8.51 -15.69 9.05
C LEU A 47 8.62 -15.12 10.46
N ALA A 48 7.58 -15.34 11.27
CA ALA A 48 7.59 -14.99 12.68
C ALA A 48 7.00 -16.13 13.50
N GLU A 49 7.63 -16.42 14.64
CA GLU A 49 7.10 -17.31 15.67
C GLU A 49 6.94 -16.50 16.97
N GLY A 50 5.84 -16.72 17.69
CA GLY A 50 5.55 -16.01 18.92
C GLY A 50 4.81 -16.88 19.93
N LYS A 51 4.79 -16.43 21.18
CA LYS A 51 4.00 -17.03 22.26
C LYS A 51 3.17 -15.95 22.93
N LEU A 52 1.90 -16.24 23.16
CA LEU A 52 0.98 -15.36 23.87
C LEU A 52 0.52 -16.04 25.15
N LEU A 53 0.54 -15.31 26.26
CA LEU A 53 0.02 -15.77 27.55
C LEU A 53 -1.40 -15.25 27.73
N PHE A 54 -2.33 -16.15 28.04
CA PHE A 54 -3.69 -15.79 28.44
C PHE A 54 -3.87 -16.03 29.93
N ASN A 55 -4.22 -14.98 30.67
CA ASN A 55 -4.47 -15.07 32.11
C ASN A 55 -5.96 -15.33 32.40
N ALA A 56 -6.47 -16.46 31.92
CA ALA A 56 -7.85 -16.90 32.10
C ALA A 56 -7.94 -18.43 32.04
N HIS A 57 -9.08 -18.98 32.45
CA HIS A 57 -9.35 -20.41 32.32
C HIS A 57 -9.34 -20.81 30.82
N PRO A 58 -8.76 -21.97 30.42
CA PRO A 58 -8.64 -22.35 29.02
C PRO A 58 -9.95 -22.30 28.23
N GLN A 59 -11.06 -22.72 28.85
CA GLN A 59 -12.39 -22.66 28.24
C GLN A 59 -12.83 -21.22 27.94
N THR A 60 -12.57 -20.27 28.85
CA THR A 60 -12.89 -18.85 28.64
C THR A 60 -12.04 -18.26 27.50
N VAL A 61 -10.79 -18.69 27.38
CA VAL A 61 -9.93 -18.29 26.25
C VAL A 61 -10.48 -18.83 24.95
N ALA A 62 -10.87 -20.10 24.90
CA ALA A 62 -11.45 -20.71 23.70
C ALA A 62 -12.72 -20.00 23.26
N GLU A 63 -13.66 -19.76 24.18
CA GLU A 63 -14.90 -19.02 23.90
C GLU A 63 -14.62 -17.60 23.39
N TYR A 64 -13.62 -16.92 23.96
CA TYR A 64 -13.20 -15.61 23.46
C TYR A 64 -12.63 -15.70 22.04
N LEU A 65 -11.72 -16.64 21.76
CA LEU A 65 -11.11 -16.79 20.44
C LEU A 65 -12.11 -17.24 19.37
N ASP A 66 -13.10 -18.06 19.74
CA ASP A 66 -14.17 -18.51 18.85
C ASP A 66 -15.14 -17.36 18.47
N ASP A 67 -15.30 -16.34 19.32
CA ASP A 67 -16.09 -15.12 19.03
C ASP A 67 -15.26 -14.04 18.30
N HIS A 68 -14.49 -14.46 17.30
CA HIS A 68 -13.56 -13.58 16.59
C HIS A 68 -14.22 -12.47 15.78
N GLN A 69 -15.47 -12.62 15.35
CA GLN A 69 -16.25 -11.51 14.78
C GLN A 69 -16.36 -10.36 15.78
N GLY A 70 -16.44 -10.70 17.07
CA GLY A 70 -16.52 -9.77 18.17
C GLY A 70 -15.23 -9.00 18.44
N TRP A 71 -14.03 -9.49 18.08
CA TRP A 71 -12.77 -8.85 18.47
C TRP A 71 -11.74 -8.61 17.38
N PHE A 72 -11.76 -9.34 16.26
CA PHE A 72 -10.71 -9.31 15.24
C PHE A 72 -10.45 -7.91 14.71
N GLY A 73 -11.50 -7.19 14.33
CA GLY A 73 -11.39 -5.80 13.85
C GLY A 73 -10.80 -4.82 14.87
N ARG A 74 -11.04 -5.03 16.17
CA ARG A 74 -10.43 -4.18 17.22
C ARG A 74 -8.95 -4.46 17.38
N CYS A 75 -8.56 -5.74 17.36
CA CYS A 75 -7.17 -6.16 17.54
C CYS A 75 -6.30 -5.85 16.31
N ALA A 76 -6.90 -5.77 15.13
CA ALA A 76 -6.19 -5.42 13.90
C ALA A 76 -5.89 -3.92 13.75
N ALA A 77 -6.40 -3.05 14.64
CA ALA A 77 -6.08 -1.62 14.59
C ALA A 77 -4.55 -1.40 14.65
N PRO A 78 -3.98 -0.51 13.83
CA PRO A 78 -4.65 0.53 13.03
C PRO A 78 -5.07 0.12 11.61
N MET A 79 -4.91 -1.15 11.21
CA MET A 79 -5.34 -1.64 9.89
C MET A 79 -6.87 -1.59 9.77
N LYS A 80 -7.38 -1.42 8.54
CA LYS A 80 -8.83 -1.46 8.29
C LYS A 80 -9.26 -2.89 8.01
N VAL A 81 -10.34 -3.32 8.68
CA VAL A 81 -10.91 -4.67 8.51
C VAL A 81 -12.31 -4.58 7.93
N ARG A 82 -12.57 -5.34 6.87
CA ARG A 82 -13.90 -5.54 6.30
C ARG A 82 -14.27 -7.02 6.36
N PRO A 83 -15.40 -7.41 6.97
CA PRO A 83 -15.88 -8.78 6.88
C PRO A 83 -16.29 -9.10 5.43
N ILE A 84 -15.86 -10.24 4.91
CA ILE A 84 -16.15 -10.72 3.55
C ILE A 84 -16.85 -12.10 3.53
N SER A 85 -16.79 -12.85 4.64
CA SER A 85 -17.61 -14.04 4.89
C SER A 85 -17.95 -14.11 6.38
N LYS A 86 -18.61 -15.19 6.84
CA LYS A 86 -18.90 -15.39 8.27
C LYS A 86 -17.63 -15.38 9.13
N ASN A 87 -16.55 -15.97 8.61
CA ASN A 87 -15.26 -16.07 9.29
C ASN A 87 -14.11 -15.40 8.52
N GLY A 88 -14.43 -14.76 7.40
CA GLY A 88 -13.49 -14.17 6.46
C GLY A 88 -13.42 -12.66 6.57
N TYR A 89 -12.22 -12.11 6.47
CA TYR A 89 -11.91 -10.69 6.61
C TYR A 89 -10.96 -10.25 5.50
N ALA A 90 -11.28 -9.14 4.83
CA ALA A 90 -10.33 -8.38 4.05
C ALA A 90 -9.65 -7.36 4.96
N LEU A 91 -8.34 -7.51 5.13
CA LEU A 91 -7.48 -6.63 5.92
C LEU A 91 -6.70 -5.72 4.98
N ILE A 92 -6.87 -4.41 5.13
CA ILE A 92 -6.10 -3.39 4.40
C ILE A 92 -4.89 -3.03 5.25
N ILE A 93 -3.70 -3.38 4.76
CA ILE A 93 -2.44 -3.23 5.51
C ILE A 93 -2.08 -1.74 5.68
N GLY A 94 -2.30 -0.95 4.63
CA GLY A 94 -1.96 0.48 4.61
C GLY A 94 -1.81 0.98 3.17
N GLN A 95 -1.42 2.25 3.03
CA GLN A 95 -1.10 2.85 1.73
C GLN A 95 0.42 2.94 1.59
N PHE A 96 0.95 2.39 0.51
CA PHE A 96 2.38 2.38 0.21
C PHE A 96 2.61 2.99 -1.16
N GLY A 97 3.63 3.80 -1.29
CA GLY A 97 3.95 4.39 -2.59
C GLY A 97 5.36 4.93 -2.70
N ALA A 98 5.88 4.89 -3.93
CA ALA A 98 7.18 5.41 -4.32
C ALA A 98 7.18 5.71 -5.82
N PHE A 99 7.93 6.73 -6.25
CA PHE A 99 8.14 7.07 -7.68
C PHE A 99 6.84 7.19 -8.52
N GLY A 100 5.76 7.70 -7.94
CA GLY A 100 4.47 7.87 -8.63
C GLY A 100 3.59 6.61 -8.66
N TYR A 101 4.02 5.51 -8.05
CA TYR A 101 3.20 4.32 -7.84
C TYR A 101 2.64 4.32 -6.41
N ASN A 102 1.34 4.08 -6.26
CA ASN A 102 0.66 3.97 -4.97
C ASN A 102 -0.23 2.73 -4.97
N VAL A 103 -0.13 1.93 -3.92
CA VAL A 103 -0.95 0.73 -3.69
C VAL A 103 -1.53 0.74 -2.29
N GLU A 104 -2.67 0.09 -2.12
CA GLU A 104 -3.29 -0.16 -0.82
C GLU A 104 -3.47 -1.67 -0.67
N PRO A 105 -2.42 -2.41 -0.25
CA PRO A 105 -2.43 -3.87 -0.21
C PRO A 105 -3.52 -4.43 0.69
N LYS A 106 -4.17 -5.47 0.19
CA LYS A 106 -5.24 -6.19 0.87
C LYS A 106 -4.83 -7.65 1.01
N VAL A 107 -5.07 -8.21 2.19
CA VAL A 107 -4.98 -9.66 2.43
C VAL A 107 -6.34 -10.16 2.87
N GLY A 108 -6.79 -11.26 2.25
CA GLY A 108 -8.00 -11.96 2.67
C GLY A 108 -7.62 -13.08 3.63
N LEU A 109 -8.26 -13.10 4.80
CA LEU A 109 -7.98 -14.05 5.88
C LEU A 109 -9.27 -14.77 6.27
N GLU A 110 -9.24 -16.08 6.41
CA GLU A 110 -10.36 -16.87 6.95
C GLU A 110 -9.95 -17.63 8.20
N MET A 111 -10.62 -17.31 9.31
CA MET A 111 -10.42 -18.00 10.58
C MET A 111 -11.19 -19.32 10.57
N GLN A 112 -10.46 -20.44 10.63
CA GLN A 112 -11.08 -21.76 10.68
C GLN A 112 -11.62 -22.03 12.09
N PRO A 113 -12.72 -22.80 12.22
CA PRO A 113 -13.14 -23.31 13.51
C PRO A 113 -12.00 -24.07 14.18
N GLN A 114 -11.86 -23.92 15.50
CA GLN A 114 -10.81 -24.61 16.24
C GLN A 114 -10.95 -26.13 16.16
N LEU A 115 -9.81 -26.81 16.11
CA LEU A 115 -9.72 -28.26 16.20
C LEU A 115 -8.86 -28.63 17.39
N GLN A 116 -9.49 -29.07 18.48
CA GLN A 116 -8.80 -29.50 19.70
C GLN A 116 -7.85 -28.43 20.27
N GLY A 117 -8.27 -27.16 20.21
CA GLY A 117 -7.48 -26.01 20.67
C GLY A 117 -6.46 -25.49 19.66
N ILE A 118 -6.42 -26.06 18.45
CA ILE A 118 -5.59 -25.57 17.34
C ILE A 118 -6.44 -24.59 16.51
N TYR A 119 -5.92 -23.38 16.33
CA TYR A 119 -6.54 -22.32 15.53
C TYR A 119 -5.69 -22.07 14.29
N THR A 120 -6.35 -22.01 13.12
CA THR A 120 -5.70 -21.79 11.83
C THR A 120 -6.35 -20.62 11.11
N ILE A 121 -5.54 -19.83 10.43
CA ILE A 121 -5.98 -18.78 9.52
C ILE A 121 -5.47 -19.16 8.13
N ASN A 122 -6.35 -19.11 7.14
CA ASN A 122 -6.01 -19.38 5.74
C ASN A 122 -6.13 -18.09 4.92
N SER A 123 -5.29 -17.94 3.90
CA SER A 123 -5.49 -16.93 2.86
C SER A 123 -6.72 -17.25 2.01
N ILE A 124 -7.52 -16.22 1.72
CA ILE A 124 -8.66 -16.28 0.79
C ILE A 124 -8.62 -15.10 -0.19
N ALA A 125 -9.15 -15.29 -1.40
CA ALA A 125 -9.23 -14.23 -2.39
C ALA A 125 -10.14 -13.08 -1.90
N VAL A 126 -9.77 -11.85 -2.22
CA VAL A 126 -10.62 -10.67 -1.99
C VAL A 126 -11.34 -10.37 -3.31
N SER A 127 -12.66 -10.49 -3.34
CA SER A 127 -13.48 -10.53 -4.57
C SER A 127 -13.48 -9.29 -5.48
N ASP A 128 -12.59 -8.32 -5.25
CA ASP A 128 -12.54 -7.05 -5.97
C ASP A 128 -11.39 -6.97 -7.00
N ASP A 129 -10.75 -8.09 -7.36
CA ASP A 129 -9.48 -8.10 -8.09
C ASP A 129 -9.60 -7.68 -9.57
N VAL A 130 -9.36 -6.38 -9.76
CA VAL A 130 -8.64 -5.80 -10.89
C VAL A 130 -7.18 -6.27 -10.79
N ASP A 131 -6.43 -6.36 -11.89
CA ASP A 131 -4.97 -6.56 -11.80
C ASP A 131 -4.32 -5.37 -11.07
N LEU A 132 -4.03 -5.53 -9.78
CA LEU A 132 -3.51 -4.49 -8.89
C LEU A 132 -1.97 -4.40 -8.92
N GLY A 133 -1.30 -5.28 -9.69
CA GLY A 133 0.16 -5.34 -9.74
C GLY A 133 0.82 -5.78 -8.43
N TYR A 134 0.08 -6.42 -7.52
CA TYR A 134 0.60 -7.06 -6.32
C TYR A 134 -0.26 -8.27 -5.92
N GLU A 135 0.33 -9.20 -5.16
CA GLU A 135 -0.35 -10.30 -4.50
C GLU A 135 0.14 -10.37 -3.05
N VAL A 136 -0.75 -10.71 -2.11
CA VAL A 136 -0.40 -10.89 -0.70
C VAL A 136 -0.92 -12.22 -0.21
N ASP A 137 -0.03 -13.03 0.34
CA ASP A 137 -0.32 -14.32 0.98
C ASP A 137 0.11 -14.27 2.47
N PHE A 138 -0.60 -14.99 3.33
CA PHE A 138 -0.40 -15.07 4.79
C PHE A 138 -0.01 -16.49 5.23
#